data_AF-A0A924N2X9-F1
#
_entry.id   AF-A0A924N2X9-F1
#
_cell.length_a   1.000
_cell.length_b   1.000
_cell.length_c   1.000
_cell.angle_alpha   90.00
_cell.angle_beta   90.00
_cell.angle_gamma   90.00
#
_symmetry.space_group_name_H-M   'P 1'
#
loop_
_entity.id
_entity.type
_entity.pdbx_description
1 polymer ?
#
loop_
_entity_poly.entity_id
_entity_poly.type
_entity_poly.pdbx_seq_one_letter_code
_entity_poly.pdbx_strand_id
1 'polypeptide(L)'
;MIKDDELCAAASAAEAGQADDLGGGVFKKRLDKNRSRSIILAKGRRYWVYAYLFAKKDRANIDDDELRAFRKLADLYAGKTDVEIDVELQAKVIVEICHDQAQV
;
A
#
# COMPACT_ATOMS: atom_id res chain seq x y z
N MET A 1 -15.01 8.76 -1.32
CA MET A 1 -14.60 7.61 -0.52
C MET A 1 -14.13 6.54 -1.49
N ILE A 2 -12.92 6.03 -1.30
CA ILE A 2 -12.37 4.93 -2.12
C ILE A 2 -12.93 3.63 -1.55
N LYS A 3 -13.43 2.75 -2.42
CA LYS A 3 -14.02 1.48 -2.03
C LYS A 3 -12.98 0.35 -2.08
N ASP A 4 -13.26 -0.74 -1.39
CA ASP A 4 -12.35 -1.89 -1.30
C ASP A 4 -12.11 -2.56 -2.65
N ASP A 5 -13.11 -2.63 -3.53
CA ASP A 5 -12.97 -3.14 -4.91
C ASP A 5 -11.99 -2.30 -5.73
N GLU A 6 -12.02 -0.97 -5.56
CA GLU A 6 -11.09 -0.06 -6.20
C GLU A 6 -9.67 -0.22 -5.64
N LEU A 7 -9.51 -0.35 -4.32
CA LEU A 7 -8.21 -0.61 -3.70
C LEU A 7 -7.66 -1.98 -4.11
N CYS A 8 -8.51 -2.98 -4.25
CA CYS A 8 -8.15 -4.32 -4.70
C CYS A 8 -7.61 -4.29 -6.14
N ALA A 9 -8.38 -3.71 -7.07
CA ALA A 9 -7.97 -3.56 -8.45
C ALA A 9 -6.68 -2.73 -8.58
N ALA A 10 -6.52 -1.70 -7.76
CA ALA A 10 -5.33 -0.87 -7.75
C ALA A 10 -4.08 -1.61 -7.24
N ALA A 11 -4.23 -2.54 -6.29
CA ALA A 11 -3.16 -3.38 -5.78
C ALA A 11 -2.70 -4.37 -6.85
N SER A 12 -3.62 -5.11 -7.48
CA SER A 12 -3.29 -6.03 -8.59
C SER A 12 -2.64 -5.30 -9.77
N ALA A 13 -3.11 -4.09 -10.08
CA ALA A 13 -2.48 -3.27 -11.10
C ALA A 13 -1.06 -2.83 -10.69
N ALA A 14 -0.82 -2.53 -9.42
CA ALA A 14 0.51 -2.20 -8.92
C ALA A 14 1.46 -3.42 -8.96
N GLU A 15 0.96 -4.61 -8.64
CA GLU A 15 1.67 -5.89 -8.83
C GLU A 15 2.07 -6.13 -10.29
N ALA A 16 1.18 -5.77 -11.23
CA ALA A 16 1.45 -5.82 -12.67
C ALA A 16 2.38 -4.69 -13.17
N GLY A 17 3.00 -3.91 -12.28
CA GLY A 17 3.94 -2.84 -12.61
C GLY A 17 3.28 -1.50 -12.96
N GLN A 18 1.97 -1.36 -12.77
CA GLN A 18 1.24 -0.11 -13.05
C GLN A 18 1.24 0.84 -11.84
N ALA A 19 2.41 1.07 -11.25
CA ALA A 19 2.64 2.02 -10.17
C ALA A 19 3.99 2.73 -10.37
N ASP A 20 4.10 3.95 -9.86
CA ASP A 20 5.36 4.70 -9.91
C ASP A 20 6.30 4.11 -8.83
N ASP A 21 7.37 3.41 -9.22
CA ASP A 21 8.38 2.88 -8.29
C ASP A 21 9.23 4.04 -7.73
N LEU A 22 9.16 4.25 -6.41
CA LEU A 22 9.95 5.26 -5.70
C LEU A 22 11.23 4.68 -5.10
N GLY A 23 11.51 3.39 -5.33
CA GLY A 23 12.70 2.66 -4.88
C GLY A 23 12.60 2.18 -3.44
N GLY A 24 13.32 1.08 -3.14
CA GLY A 24 13.36 0.47 -1.81
C GLY A 24 12.09 -0.31 -1.43
N GLY A 25 11.29 -0.73 -2.43
CA GLY A 25 10.02 -1.43 -2.21
C GLY A 25 8.87 -0.50 -1.84
N VAL A 26 8.98 0.79 -2.18
CA VAL A 26 7.94 1.81 -1.99
C VAL A 26 7.41 2.24 -3.35
N PHE A 27 6.10 2.17 -3.52
CA PHE A 27 5.41 2.47 -4.77
C PHE A 27 4.36 3.55 -4.55
N LYS A 28 4.14 4.39 -5.55
CA LYS A 28 3.08 5.40 -5.57
C LYS A 28 2.02 5.01 -6.59
N LYS A 29 0.79 4.81 -6.10
CA LYS A 29 -0.37 4.45 -6.90
C LYS A 29 -1.36 5.60 -6.99
N ARG A 30 -1.89 5.84 -8.20
CA ARG A 30 -2.98 6.80 -8.42
C ARG A 30 -4.31 6.09 -8.23
N LEU A 31 -5.21 6.72 -7.49
CA LEU A 31 -6.53 6.22 -7.13
C LEU A 31 -7.60 7.29 -7.39
N ASP A 32 -8.85 6.92 -7.22
CA ASP A 32 -10.04 7.78 -7.29
C ASP A 32 -10.09 8.64 -8.56
N LYS A 33 -9.95 8.00 -9.72
CA LYS A 33 -9.87 8.70 -11.02
C LYS A 33 -8.78 9.79 -11.03
N ASN A 34 -7.61 9.46 -10.46
CA ASN A 34 -6.46 10.37 -10.32
C ASN A 34 -6.73 11.59 -9.41
N ARG A 35 -7.72 11.50 -8.51
CA ARG A 35 -7.98 12.50 -7.45
C ARG A 35 -7.19 12.23 -6.19
N SER A 36 -6.77 10.99 -5.96
CA SER A 36 -6.03 10.56 -4.77
C SER A 36 -4.79 9.77 -5.14
N ARG A 37 -3.84 9.72 -4.21
CA ARG A 37 -2.59 8.96 -4.33
C ARG A 37 -2.36 8.18 -3.07
N SER A 38 -1.84 6.98 -3.23
CA SER A 38 -1.46 6.15 -2.11
C SER A 38 -0.04 5.65 -2.21
N ILE A 39 0.58 5.45 -1.05
CA ILE A 39 1.86 4.80 -0.89
C ILE A 39 1.65 3.37 -0.49
N ILE A 40 2.24 2.51 -1.30
CA ILE A 40 2.18 1.07 -1.18
C ILE A 40 3.57 0.56 -0.84
N LEU A 41 3.66 -0.28 0.18
CA LEU A 41 4.88 -0.98 0.55
C LEU A 41 4.76 -2.40 0.01
N ALA A 42 5.73 -2.82 -0.80
CA ALA A 42 5.77 -4.15 -1.40
C ALA A 42 7.20 -4.69 -1.45
N LYS A 43 7.91 -4.59 -0.32
CA LYS A 43 9.25 -5.17 -0.17
C LYS A 43 9.15 -6.62 0.32
N GLY A 44 9.98 -7.50 -0.22
CA GLY A 44 9.96 -8.94 0.13
C GLY A 44 8.90 -9.77 -0.62
N ARG A 45 8.07 -9.14 -1.47
CA ARG A 45 7.07 -9.79 -2.36
C ARG A 45 6.03 -10.67 -1.64
N ARG A 46 5.84 -10.48 -0.33
CA ARG A 46 4.88 -11.24 0.48
C ARG A 46 3.58 -10.49 0.75
N TYR A 47 3.68 -9.19 1.00
CA TYR A 47 2.52 -8.34 1.28
C TYR A 47 2.56 -7.04 0.47
N TRP A 48 1.38 -6.53 0.15
CA TRP A 48 1.16 -5.22 -0.45
C TRP A 48 0.36 -4.38 0.54
N VAL A 49 1.04 -3.39 1.16
CA VAL A 49 0.47 -2.63 2.27
C VAL A 49 0.24 -1.18 1.85
N TYR A 50 -1.02 -0.74 1.85
CA TYR A 50 -1.37 0.66 1.73
C TYR A 50 -1.03 1.42 3.02
N ALA A 51 0.08 2.16 3.01
CA ALA A 51 0.61 2.83 4.20
C ALA A 51 0.15 4.29 4.35
N TYR A 52 -0.24 4.94 3.25
CA TYR A 52 -0.64 6.34 3.27
C TYR A 52 -1.56 6.69 2.11
N LEU A 53 -2.58 7.52 2.33
CA LEU A 53 -3.52 8.00 1.31
C LEU A 53 -3.66 9.52 1.42
N PHE A 54 -3.50 10.24 0.31
CA PHE A 54 -3.60 11.70 0.25
C PHE A 54 -4.26 12.19 -1.03
N ALA A 55 -4.98 13.32 -0.97
CA ALA A 55 -5.61 13.89 -2.15
C ALA A 55 -4.59 14.62 -3.02
N LYS A 56 -4.86 14.67 -4.33
CA LYS A 56 -3.99 15.30 -5.33
C LYS A 56 -3.76 16.78 -5.08
N LYS A 57 -4.77 17.47 -4.54
CA LYS A 57 -4.72 18.89 -4.21
C LYS A 57 -3.91 19.19 -2.96
N ASP A 58 -3.76 18.21 -2.08
CA ASP A 58 -3.13 18.40 -0.77
C ASP A 58 -1.61 18.21 -0.88
N ARG A 59 -1.14 17.36 -1.81
CA ARG A 59 0.29 17.13 -2.03
C ARG A 59 0.62 16.69 -3.45
N ALA A 60 1.55 17.41 -4.07
CA ALA A 60 2.07 17.07 -5.39
C ALA A 60 3.16 15.98 -5.35
N ASN A 61 4.06 16.05 -4.35
CA ASN A 61 5.21 15.15 -4.19
C ASN A 61 5.39 14.74 -2.72
N ILE A 62 6.05 13.60 -2.53
CA ILE A 62 6.60 13.13 -1.25
C ILE A 62 8.04 13.60 -1.20
N ASP A 63 8.45 14.21 -0.10
CA ASP A 63 9.83 14.66 0.06
C ASP A 63 10.79 13.50 0.40
N ASP A 64 12.08 13.79 0.38
CA ASP A 64 13.10 12.76 0.59
C ASP A 64 13.09 12.17 2.01
N ASP A 65 12.71 12.95 3.02
CA ASP A 65 12.63 12.48 4.41
C ASP A 65 11.46 11.53 4.61
N GLU A 66 10.31 11.87 4.04
CA GLU A 66 9.14 11.00 4.01
C GLU A 66 9.41 9.72 3.24
N LEU A 67 10.06 9.82 2.07
CA LEU A 67 10.45 8.64 1.30
C LEU A 67 11.41 7.74 2.09
N ARG A 68 12.37 8.33 2.82
CA ARG A 68 13.25 7.57 3.74
C ARG A 68 12.44 6.86 4.82
N ALA A 69 11.44 7.52 5.41
CA ALA A 69 10.57 6.91 6.42
C ALA A 69 9.75 5.75 5.83
N PHE A 70 9.17 5.91 4.64
CA PHE A 70 8.43 4.83 3.98
C PHE A 70 9.32 3.63 3.63
N ARG A 71 10.57 3.86 3.23
CA ARG A 71 11.52 2.76 2.97
C ARG A 71 11.85 1.98 4.23
N LYS A 72 12.05 2.66 5.37
CA LYS A 72 12.22 1.99 6.67
C LYS A 72 10.98 1.18 7.05
N LEU A 73 9.79 1.70 6.77
CA LEU A 73 8.55 0.97 7.01
C LEU A 73 8.42 -0.24 6.09
N ALA A 74 8.84 -0.13 4.82
CA ALA A 74 8.90 -1.25 3.89
C ALA A 74 9.87 -2.34 4.37
N ASP A 75 11.03 -1.96 4.94
CA ASP A 75 11.96 -2.91 5.56
C ASP A 75 11.32 -3.67 6.72
N LEU A 76 10.59 -2.96 7.58
CA LEU A 76 9.88 -3.55 8.71
C LEU A 76 8.85 -4.57 8.24
N TYR A 77 7.98 -4.22 7.28
CA TYR A 77 6.98 -5.15 6.77
C TYR A 77 7.57 -6.31 5.96
N ALA A 78 8.72 -6.12 5.31
CA ALA A 78 9.42 -7.23 4.64
C ALA A 78 9.99 -8.25 5.63
N GLY A 79 10.34 -7.81 6.84
CA GLY A 79 10.88 -8.66 7.91
C GLY A 79 9.80 -9.36 8.75
N LYS A 80 8.53 -8.97 8.63
CA LYS A 80 7.44 -9.54 9.42
C LYS A 80 7.12 -10.97 9.03
N THR A 81 6.81 -11.75 10.05
CA THR A 81 6.25 -13.10 9.95
C THR A 81 4.73 -13.06 9.79
N ASP A 82 4.13 -14.14 9.29
CA ASP A 82 2.66 -14.26 9.22
C ASP A 82 2.03 -14.07 10.60
N VAL A 83 2.66 -14.60 11.66
CA VAL A 83 2.17 -14.48 13.04
C VAL A 83 2.11 -13.02 13.49
N GLU A 84 3.10 -12.20 13.15
CA GLU A 84 3.10 -10.78 13.48
C GLU A 84 2.03 -10.01 12.69
N ILE A 85 1.80 -10.39 11.43
CA ILE A 85 0.73 -9.82 10.60
C ILE A 85 -0.64 -10.19 11.17
N ASP A 86 -0.85 -11.44 11.57
CA ASP A 86 -2.09 -11.91 12.19
C ASP A 86 -2.38 -11.17 13.50
N VAL A 87 -1.36 -10.92 14.31
CA VAL A 87 -1.49 -10.11 15.54
C VAL A 87 -1.95 -8.69 15.21
N GLU A 88 -1.40 -8.07 14.17
CA GLU A 88 -1.80 -6.72 13.76
C GLU A 88 -3.21 -6.66 13.15
N LEU A 89 -3.62 -7.71 12.43
CA LEU A 89 -4.98 -7.88 11.94
C LEU A 89 -5.99 -8.02 13.09
N GLN A 90 -5.69 -8.87 14.07
CA GLN A 90 -6.53 -9.05 15.27
C GLN A 90 -6.63 -7.75 16.09
N ALA A 91 -5.52 -7.01 16.18
CA ALA A 91 -5.47 -5.70 16.83
C ALA A 91 -6.12 -4.58 16.00
N LYS A 92 -6.54 -4.84 14.76
CA LYS A 92 -7.08 -3.86 13.80
C LYS A 92 -6.13 -2.69 13.53
N VAL A 93 -4.83 -2.93 13.68
CA VAL A 93 -3.78 -1.97 13.29
C VAL A 93 -3.70 -1.91 11.76
N ILE A 94 -3.88 -3.06 11.14
CA ILE A 94 -4.09 -3.21 9.70
C ILE A 94 -5.41 -3.92 9.46
N VAL A 95 -5.93 -3.78 8.25
CA VAL A 95 -7.11 -4.49 7.79
C VAL A 95 -6.79 -5.10 6.43
N GLU A 96 -7.31 -6.29 6.18
CA GLU A 96 -7.25 -6.87 4.84
C GLU A 96 -8.20 -6.12 3.93
N ILE A 97 -7.68 -5.76 2.77
CA ILE A 97 -8.46 -5.28 1.64
C ILE A 97 -8.61 -6.49 0.71
N CYS A 98 -9.81 -6.72 0.18
CA CYS A 98 -10.20 -7.91 -0.59
C CYS A 98 -10.64 -9.14 0.22
N HIS A 99 -10.86 -9.05 1.54
CA HIS A 99 -11.39 -10.18 2.33
C HIS A 99 -12.92 -10.36 2.15
N ASP A 100 -13.33 -10.68 0.91
CA ASP A 100 -14.63 -11.28 0.54
C ASP A 100 -14.80 -11.46 -0.99
N GLN A 101 -13.72 -11.52 -1.76
CA GLN A 101 -13.82 -12.11 -3.11
C GLN A 101 -13.82 -13.63 -2.95
N ALA A 102 -14.97 -14.15 -2.52
CA ALA A 102 -15.27 -15.57 -2.59
C ALA A 102 -14.83 -16.11 -3.95
N GLN A 103 -14.03 -17.18 -3.90
CA GLN A 103 -13.88 -18.10 -5.02
C GLN A 103 -15.22 -18.27 -5.73
N VAL A 104 -15.26 -17.89 -7.00
CA VAL A 104 -16.29 -18.36 -7.94
C VAL A 104 -15.68 -19.51 -8.74
#